data_AF-A0A497DU53-F1
#
_entry.id   AF-A0A497DU53-F1
#
_cell.length_a   1.000
_cell.length_b   1.000
_cell.length_c   1.000
_cell.angle_alpha   90.00
_cell.angle_beta   90.00
_cell.angle_gamma   90.00
#
_symmetry.space_group_name_H-M   'P 1'
#
loop_
_entity.id
_entity.type
_entity.pdbx_description
1 polymer ?
#
loop_
_entity_poly.entity_id
_entity_poly.type
_entity_poly.pdbx_seq_one_letter_code
_entity_poly.pdbx_strand_id
1 'polypeptide(L)'
;MDKKDKERFKKILLQKKEEIISKIVEFDSESKEIEPEVAQDLADRADNTYTKEFLLSLSTQERKQLRLIDRALQRIEEGTYGQCEMCGEKISKKRLEAIPWTPYCVRCQEKAEERTEPEPF
;
A
#
# COMPACT_ATOMS: atom_id res chain seq x y z
N MET A 1 -2.75 -20.79 -0.33
CA MET A 1 -3.78 -19.73 -0.25
C MET A 1 -4.58 -19.79 -1.53
N ASP A 2 -5.90 -19.89 -1.40
CA ASP A 2 -6.79 -20.22 -2.51
C ASP A 2 -6.98 -19.04 -3.46
N LYS A 3 -7.31 -19.33 -4.72
CA LYS A 3 -7.52 -18.31 -5.77
C LYS A 3 -8.61 -17.29 -5.36
N LYS A 4 -9.69 -17.77 -4.74
CA LYS A 4 -10.78 -16.94 -4.20
C LYS A 4 -10.30 -15.98 -3.11
N ASP A 5 -9.43 -16.45 -2.22
CA ASP A 5 -8.86 -15.60 -1.17
C ASP A 5 -8.00 -14.50 -1.81
N LYS A 6 -7.13 -14.86 -2.76
CA LYS A 6 -6.29 -13.89 -3.49
C LYS A 6 -7.11 -12.81 -4.20
N GLU A 7 -8.21 -13.19 -4.86
CA GLU A 7 -9.12 -12.24 -5.50
C GLU A 7 -9.81 -11.31 -4.49
N ARG A 8 -10.23 -11.84 -3.33
CA ARG A 8 -10.79 -11.04 -2.23
C ARG A 8 -9.78 -10.00 -1.75
N PHE A 9 -8.55 -10.41 -1.46
CA PHE A 9 -7.50 -9.50 -1.01
C PHE A 9 -7.08 -8.50 -2.10
N LYS A 10 -7.05 -8.91 -3.38
CA LYS A 10 -6.81 -8.00 -4.51
C LYS A 10 -7.83 -6.86 -4.51
N LYS A 11 -9.12 -7.17 -4.35
CA LYS A 11 -10.18 -6.14 -4.27
C LYS A 11 -9.97 -5.19 -3.09
N ILE A 12 -9.65 -5.72 -1.91
CA ILE A 12 -9.40 -4.89 -0.72
C ILE A 12 -8.19 -3.97 -0.93
N LEU A 13 -7.11 -4.49 -1.53
CA LEU A 13 -5.90 -3.73 -1.83
C LEU A 13 -6.18 -2.61 -2.83
N LEU A 14 -6.94 -2.89 -3.90
CA LEU A 14 -7.35 -1.88 -4.88
C LEU A 14 -8.21 -0.79 -4.25
N GLN A 15 -9.18 -1.18 -3.41
CA GLN A 15 -10.01 -0.22 -2.69
C GLN A 15 -9.18 0.67 -1.76
N LYS A 16 -8.19 0.10 -1.06
CA LYS A 16 -7.28 0.87 -0.20
C LYS A 16 -6.34 1.79 -0.97
N LYS A 17 -5.93 1.40 -2.17
CA LYS A 17 -5.16 2.25 -3.09
C LYS A 17 -6.00 3.45 -3.54
N GLU A 18 -7.24 3.20 -3.94
CA GLU A 18 -8.19 4.25 -4.31
C GLU A 18 -8.45 5.22 -3.15
N GLU A 19 -8.66 4.73 -1.92
CA GLU A 19 -8.83 5.59 -0.74
C GLU A 19 -7.65 6.56 -0.51
N ILE A 20 -6.40 6.11 -0.72
CA ILE A 20 -5.22 6.97 -0.57
C ILE A 20 -5.17 8.02 -1.69
N ILE A 21 -5.54 7.63 -2.91
CA ILE A 21 -5.52 8.51 -4.08
C ILE A 21 -6.63 9.58 -3.94
N SER A 22 -7.84 9.17 -3.58
CA SER A 22 -9.00 10.05 -3.43
C SER A 22 -8.80 11.13 -2.36
N LYS A 23 -8.07 10.83 -1.28
CA LYS A 23 -7.74 11.82 -0.24
C LYS A 23 -7.01 13.04 -0.79
N ILE A 24 -6.18 12.88 -1.82
CA ILE A 24 -5.48 14.02 -2.44
C ILE A 24 -6.45 14.86 -3.27
N VAL A 25 -7.35 14.19 -4.00
CA VAL A 25 -8.39 14.88 -4.79
C VAL A 25 -9.28 15.72 -3.88
N GLU A 26 -9.64 15.19 -2.71
CA GLU A 26 -10.45 15.92 -1.72
C GLU A 26 -9.66 17.07 -1.08
N PHE A 27 -8.41 16.84 -0.64
CA PHE A 27 -7.55 17.88 -0.04
C PHE A 27 -7.26 19.05 -0.99
N ASP A 28 -7.19 18.77 -2.29
CA ASP A 28 -6.91 19.78 -3.29
C ASP A 28 -8.14 20.59 -3.72
N SER A 29 -9.33 19.97 -3.72
CA SER A 29 -10.59 20.66 -3.98
C SER A 29 -10.88 21.81 -3.00
N GLU A 30 -10.36 21.70 -1.76
CA GLU A 30 -10.38 22.79 -0.76
C GLU A 30 -9.24 23.82 -0.94
N SER A 31 -8.13 23.46 -1.61
CA SER A 31 -6.91 24.27 -1.72
C SER A 31 -6.73 25.00 -3.07
N LYS A 32 -7.45 24.62 -4.14
CA LYS A 32 -7.35 25.16 -5.51
C LYS A 32 -5.93 25.09 -6.13
N GLU A 33 -5.11 24.10 -5.79
CA GLU A 33 -3.72 24.04 -6.28
C GLU A 33 -3.49 23.00 -7.40
N ILE A 34 -4.38 22.03 -7.63
CA ILE A 34 -4.29 21.02 -8.70
C ILE A 34 -5.54 21.07 -9.59
N GLU A 35 -5.33 21.17 -10.90
CA GLU A 35 -6.42 21.19 -11.87
C GLU A 35 -7.20 19.86 -11.87
N PRO A 36 -8.54 19.88 -12.00
CA PRO A 36 -9.38 18.68 -11.98
C PRO A 36 -9.03 17.66 -13.07
N GLU A 37 -8.45 18.11 -14.19
CA GLU A 37 -7.91 17.24 -15.24
C GLU A 37 -6.70 16.42 -14.75
N VAL A 38 -5.85 16.98 -13.88
CA VAL A 38 -4.73 16.26 -13.26
C VAL A 38 -5.24 15.23 -12.26
N ALA A 39 -6.33 15.52 -11.54
CA ALA A 39 -6.94 14.57 -10.60
C ALA A 39 -7.57 13.35 -11.32
N GLN A 40 -8.27 13.56 -12.44
CA GLN A 40 -8.78 12.46 -13.28
C GLN A 40 -7.64 11.67 -13.91
N ASP A 41 -6.64 12.35 -14.48
CA ASP A 41 -5.48 11.72 -15.09
C ASP A 41 -4.63 10.95 -14.07
N LEU A 42 -4.59 11.37 -12.79
CA LEU A 42 -3.98 10.62 -11.69
C LEU A 42 -4.77 9.36 -11.29
N ALA A 43 -6.10 9.43 -11.30
CA ALA A 43 -6.96 8.28 -11.07
C ALA A 43 -6.83 7.24 -12.21
N ASP A 44 -6.76 7.71 -13.45
CA ASP A 44 -6.55 6.87 -14.64
C ASP A 44 -5.11 6.32 -14.72
N ARG A 45 -4.10 7.09 -14.28
CA ARG A 45 -2.70 6.66 -14.14
C ARG A 45 -2.41 5.85 -12.87
N ALA A 46 -3.40 5.61 -12.01
CA ALA A 46 -3.23 4.69 -10.89
C ALA A 46 -2.84 3.28 -11.37
N ASP A 47 -3.12 2.95 -12.63
CA ASP A 47 -2.69 1.72 -13.31
C ASP A 47 -1.23 1.77 -13.81
N ASN A 48 -0.63 2.96 -13.97
CA ASN A 48 0.78 3.14 -14.35
C ASN A 48 1.36 4.51 -13.92
N THR A 49 2.16 4.49 -12.86
CA THR A 49 3.07 5.56 -12.40
C THR A 49 2.41 6.84 -11.82
N TYR A 50 2.61 7.04 -10.52
CA TYR A 50 2.24 8.26 -9.81
C TYR A 50 3.12 9.47 -10.21
N THR A 51 2.53 10.67 -10.29
CA THR A 51 3.31 11.90 -10.52
C THR A 51 4.14 12.27 -9.30
N LYS A 52 5.24 12.99 -9.53
CA LYS A 52 6.13 13.46 -8.44
C LYS A 52 5.38 14.35 -7.44
N GLU A 53 4.51 15.24 -7.93
CA GLU A 53 3.74 16.18 -7.12
C GLU A 53 2.73 15.43 -6.22
N PHE A 54 2.02 14.45 -6.79
CA PHE A 54 1.14 13.55 -6.02
C PHE A 54 1.91 12.80 -4.91
N LEU A 55 3.09 12.27 -5.22
CA LEU A 55 3.88 11.60 -4.19
C LEU A 55 4.40 12.57 -3.13
N LEU A 56 4.60 13.85 -3.45
CA LEU A 56 5.04 14.85 -2.49
C LEU A 56 3.93 15.33 -1.56
N SER A 57 2.67 15.34 -2.02
CA SER A 57 1.51 15.74 -1.20
C SER A 57 1.11 14.68 -0.17
N LEU A 58 1.38 13.40 -0.42
CA LEU A 58 1.17 12.34 0.56
C LEU A 58 2.12 12.45 1.77
N SER A 59 1.64 12.09 2.95
CA SER A 59 2.52 11.87 4.10
C SER A 59 3.53 10.75 3.83
N THR A 60 4.64 10.73 4.57
CA THR A 60 5.63 9.65 4.50
C THR A 60 4.99 8.28 4.73
N GLN A 61 3.99 8.21 5.61
CA GLN A 61 3.28 6.98 5.91
C GLN A 61 2.39 6.53 4.75
N GLU A 62 1.65 7.45 4.12
CA GLU A 62 0.78 7.13 2.99
C GLU A 62 1.57 6.70 1.76
N ARG A 63 2.68 7.39 1.45
CA ARG A 63 3.61 6.95 0.38
C ARG A 63 4.13 5.54 0.64
N LYS A 64 4.51 5.25 1.88
CA LYS A 64 5.00 3.91 2.27
C LYS A 64 3.87 2.88 2.11
N GLN A 65 2.66 3.19 2.57
CA GLN A 65 1.51 2.30 2.44
C GLN A 65 1.17 2.03 0.98
N LEU A 66 1.18 3.05 0.12
CA LEU A 66 0.91 2.92 -1.32
C LEU A 66 1.90 1.95 -1.98
N ARG A 67 3.20 2.13 -1.72
CA ARG A 67 4.24 1.20 -2.18
C ARG A 67 4.04 -0.22 -1.69
N LEU A 68 3.61 -0.40 -0.45
CA LEU A 68 3.32 -1.72 0.11
C LEU A 68 2.09 -2.36 -0.56
N ILE A 69 1.07 -1.57 -0.91
CA ILE A 69 -0.10 -2.03 -1.64
C ILE A 69 0.28 -2.49 -3.05
N ASP A 70 1.04 -1.69 -3.80
CA ASP A 70 1.51 -2.07 -5.14
C ASP A 70 2.36 -3.34 -5.08
N ARG A 71 3.25 -3.44 -4.09
CA ARG A 71 4.05 -4.65 -3.86
C ARG A 71 3.17 -5.86 -3.55
N ALA A 72 2.14 -5.70 -2.73
CA ALA A 72 1.20 -6.77 -2.42
C ALA A 72 0.40 -7.23 -3.66
N LEU A 73 -0.03 -6.29 -4.52
CA LEU A 73 -0.69 -6.58 -5.79
C LEU A 73 0.22 -7.36 -6.74
N GLN A 74 1.46 -6.91 -6.91
CA GLN A 74 2.47 -7.61 -7.70
C GLN A 74 2.68 -9.05 -7.20
N ARG A 75 2.77 -9.22 -5.88
CA ARG A 75 2.94 -10.55 -5.26
C ARG A 75 1.72 -11.46 -5.43
N ILE A 76 0.52 -10.89 -5.59
CA ILE A 76 -0.66 -11.68 -5.95
C ILE A 76 -0.50 -12.25 -7.37
N GLU A 77 0.01 -11.45 -8.30
CA GLU A 77 0.26 -11.83 -9.70
C GLU A 77 1.40 -12.84 -9.83
N GLU A 78 2.50 -12.62 -9.11
CA GLU A 78 3.62 -13.56 -9.01
C GLU A 78 3.27 -14.84 -8.23
N GLY A 79 2.13 -14.85 -7.54
CA GLY A 79 1.65 -15.98 -6.76
C GLY A 79 2.29 -16.14 -5.37
N THR A 80 3.19 -15.24 -4.96
CA THR A 80 3.93 -15.22 -3.69
C THR A 80 3.19 -14.49 -2.54
N TYR A 81 1.97 -14.01 -2.78
CA TYR A 81 1.15 -13.36 -1.76
C TYR A 81 0.83 -14.29 -0.58
N GLY A 82 0.97 -13.75 0.63
CA GLY A 82 0.81 -14.48 1.89
C GLY A 82 2.08 -15.17 2.39
N GLN A 83 3.24 -14.90 1.79
CA GLN A 83 4.56 -15.32 2.28
C GLN A 83 5.33 -14.12 2.89
N CYS A 84 6.11 -14.31 3.94
CA CYS A 84 6.92 -13.24 4.50
C CYS A 84 8.12 -12.98 3.59
N GLU A 85 8.37 -11.73 3.20
CA GLU A 85 9.54 -11.37 2.38
C GLU A 85 10.87 -11.46 3.13
N MET A 86 10.86 -11.51 4.46
CA MET A 86 12.06 -11.60 5.28
C MET A 86 12.47 -13.04 5.63
N CYS A 87 11.52 -13.87 6.09
CA CYS A 87 11.81 -15.25 6.51
C CYS A 87 11.27 -16.33 5.56
N GLY A 88 10.45 -15.96 4.56
CA GLY A 88 9.82 -16.93 3.66
C GLY A 88 8.68 -17.74 4.30
N GLU A 89 8.32 -17.53 5.57
CA GLU A 89 7.23 -18.25 6.22
C GLU A 89 5.85 -17.73 5.78
N LYS A 90 4.79 -18.52 5.99
CA LYS A 90 3.42 -18.08 5.70
C LYS A 90 2.97 -16.98 6.67
N ILE A 91 2.41 -15.90 6.13
CA ILE A 91 1.74 -14.84 6.89
C ILE A 91 0.38 -15.38 7.32
N SER A 92 0.00 -15.16 8.59
CA SER A 92 -1.29 -15.61 9.09
C SER A 92 -2.45 -14.90 8.38
N LYS A 93 -3.53 -15.63 8.07
CA LYS A 93 -4.72 -15.06 7.42
C LYS A 93 -5.28 -13.88 8.21
N LYS A 94 -5.40 -14.01 9.54
CA LYS A 94 -5.85 -12.92 10.44
C LYS A 94 -5.05 -11.63 10.27
N ARG A 95 -3.74 -11.74 10.04
CA ARG A 95 -2.87 -10.59 9.82
C ARG A 95 -3.09 -9.96 8.45
N LEU A 96 -3.28 -10.76 7.40
CA LEU A 96 -3.65 -10.25 6.07
C LEU A 96 -5.05 -9.62 6.07
N GLU A 97 -5.97 -10.12 6.91
CA GLU A 97 -7.29 -9.51 7.07
C GLU A 97 -7.22 -8.16 7.78
N ALA A 98 -6.30 -7.99 8.73
CA ALA A 98 -6.08 -6.70 9.40
C ALA A 98 -5.24 -5.72 8.55
N ILE A 99 -4.17 -6.21 7.92
CA ILE A 99 -3.19 -5.42 7.17
C ILE A 99 -2.82 -6.18 5.87
N PRO A 100 -3.66 -6.10 4.82
CA PRO A 100 -3.49 -6.90 3.61
C PRO A 100 -2.25 -6.55 2.78
N TRP A 101 -1.68 -5.35 2.96
CA TRP A 101 -0.46 -4.90 2.29
C TRP A 101 0.83 -5.27 3.06
N THR A 102 0.75 -6.00 4.18
CA THR A 102 1.94 -6.30 4.98
C THR A 102 2.90 -7.26 4.26
N PRO A 103 4.20 -6.91 4.12
CA PRO A 103 5.18 -7.79 3.51
C PRO A 103 5.73 -8.83 4.50
N TYR A 104 5.49 -8.64 5.80
CA TYR A 104 6.13 -9.39 6.88
C TYR A 104 5.15 -10.16 7.74
N CYS A 105 5.61 -11.25 8.35
CA CYS A 105 4.92 -11.92 9.45
C CYS A 105 5.10 -11.11 10.75
N VAL A 106 4.36 -11.45 11.81
CA VAL A 106 4.42 -10.76 13.12
C VAL A 106 5.85 -10.68 13.65
N ARG A 107 6.54 -11.81 13.72
CA ARG A 107 7.92 -11.90 14.20
C ARG A 107 8.90 -11.02 13.42
N CYS A 108 8.76 -10.97 12.10
CA CYS A 108 9.65 -10.17 11.25
C CYS A 108 9.29 -8.68 11.27
N GLN A 109 8.03 -8.35 11.51
CA GLN A 109 7.59 -6.98 11.72
C GLN A 109 8.16 -6.41 13.02
N GLU A 110 8.04 -7.16 14.12
CA GLU A 110 8.58 -6.77 15.43
C GLU A 110 10.09 -6.47 15.33
N LYS A 111 10.85 -7.35 14.66
CA LYS A 111 12.28 -7.14 14.40
C LYS A 111 12.59 -5.92 13.51
N ALA A 112 11.71 -5.61 12.57
CA ALA A 112 11.87 -4.46 11.70
C ALA A 112 11.61 -3.15 12.46
N GLU A 113 10.67 -3.17 13.41
CA GLU A 113 10.30 -2.03 14.26
C GLU A 113 11.39 -1.74 15.31
N GLU A 114 11.92 -2.77 15.96
CA GLU A 114 13.05 -2.67 16.92
C GLU A 114 14.31 -2.04 16.30
N ARG A 115 14.54 -2.26 14.99
CA ARG A 115 15.66 -1.63 14.25
C ARG A 115 15.42 -0.18 13.85
N THR A 116 14.18 0.31 13.95
CA THR A 116 13.82 1.69 13.60
C THR A 116 13.63 2.59 14.81
N GLU A 117 13.78 2.07 16.03
CA GLU A 117 13.90 2.93 17.19
C GLU A 117 15.21 3.73 17.10
N PRO A 118 15.17 5.07 17.20
CA PRO A 118 16.38 5.85 17.34
C PRO A 118 17.08 5.39 18.62
N GLU A 119 18.37 5.08 18.54
CA GLU A 119 19.16 4.87 19.75
C GLU A 119 18.94 6.06 20.70
N PRO A 120 18.61 5.82 21.98
CA PRO A 120 18.54 6.90 22.94
C PRO A 120 19.96 7.50 23.04
N PHE A 121 20.09 8.77 22.64
CA PHE A 121 21.28 9.58 22.87
C PHE A 121 21.56 9.73 24.37
#